data_AF-A0A7V4S1S2-F1
#
_entry.id   AF-A0A7V4S1S2-F1
#
_cell.length_a   1.000
_cell.length_b   1.000
_cell.length_c   1.000
_cell.angle_alpha   90.00
_cell.angle_beta   90.00
_cell.angle_gamma   90.00
#
_symmetry.space_group_name_H-M   'P 1'
#
loop_
_entity.id
_entity.type
_entity.pdbx_description
1 polymer ?
#
loop_
_entity_poly.entity_id
_entity_poly.type
_entity_poly.pdbx_seq_one_letter_code
_entity_poly.pdbx_strand_id
1 'polypeptide(L)' 'ISKIIKGAEWIEREIWEMLGVNFKNHPDLRRLLLAEDWPEGIYPLRQVDRD' A
#
# COMPACT_ATOMS: atom_id res chain seq x y z
N ILE A 1 7.52 2.50 -10.32
CA ILE A 1 7.98 1.88 -11.60
C ILE A 1 6.83 1.29 -12.42
N SER A 2 5.60 1.31 -11.89
CA SER A 2 4.38 0.81 -12.54
C SER A 2 4.14 1.30 -13.97
N LYS A 3 4.63 2.50 -14.34
CA LYS A 3 4.55 3.01 -15.72
C LYS A 3 5.39 2.23 -16.74
N ILE A 4 6.43 1.54 -16.27
CA ILE A 4 7.37 0.77 -17.10
C ILE A 4 7.08 -0.72 -16.98
N ILE A 5 6.81 -1.19 -15.75
CA ILE A 5 6.53 -2.60 -15.44
C ILE A 5 5.11 -2.71 -14.92
N LYS A 6 4.20 -3.22 -15.74
CA LYS A 6 2.76 -3.29 -15.39
C LYS A 6 2.48 -4.16 -14.16
N GLY A 7 3.26 -5.22 -13.96
CA GLY A 7 3.14 -6.07 -12.76
C GLY A 7 3.43 -5.34 -11.45
N ALA A 8 4.20 -4.24 -11.48
CA ALA A 8 4.50 -3.46 -10.29
C ALA A 8 3.29 -2.65 -9.78
N GLU A 9 2.25 -2.44 -10.60
CA GLU A 9 1.05 -1.69 -10.19
C GLU A 9 0.35 -2.31 -8.98
N TRP A 10 0.21 -3.64 -8.98
CA TRP A 10 -0.45 -4.36 -7.90
C TRP A 10 0.41 -4.42 -6.64
N ILE A 11 1.71 -4.66 -6.83
CA ILE A 11 2.68 -4.78 -5.74
C ILE A 11 2.87 -3.44 -5.03
N GLU A 12 2.98 -2.34 -5.77
CA GLU A 12 3.10 -0.99 -5.17
C GLU A 12 1.83 -0.63 -4.37
N ARG A 13 0.63 -1.04 -4.82
CA ARG A 13 -0.62 -0.86 -4.07
C ARG A 13 -0.69 -1.71 -2.81
N GLU A 14 -0.31 -2.98 -2.90
CA GLU A 14 -0.26 -3.89 -1.75
C GLU A 14 0.68 -3.37 -0.65
N ILE A 15 1.90 -2.97 -1.04
CA ILE A 15 2.88 -2.42 -0.10
C ILE A 15 2.38 -1.09 0.50
N TRP A 16 1.77 -0.22 -0.30
CA TRP A 16 1.20 1.03 0.19
C TRP A 16 0.12 0.78 1.24
N GLU A 17 -0.77 -0.17 0.99
CA GLU A 17 -1.90 -0.48 1.86
C GLU A 17 -1.51 -1.26 3.13
N MET A 18 -0.58 -2.21 3.02
CA MET A 18 -0.22 -3.10 4.13
C MET A 18 0.89 -2.55 5.02
N LEU A 19 1.80 -1.75 4.46
CA LEU A 19 3.00 -1.23 5.14
C LEU A 19 3.00 0.30 5.29
N GLY A 20 2.14 1.02 4.57
CA GLY A 20 2.05 2.49 4.63
C GLY A 20 3.12 3.24 3.84
N VAL A 21 3.77 2.59 2.87
CA VAL A 21 4.81 3.20 2.03
C VAL A 21 4.19 4.01 0.90
N ASN A 22 4.56 5.28 0.77
CA ASN A 22 4.00 6.16 -0.27
C ASN A 22 4.86 6.17 -1.55
N PHE A 23 4.30 5.73 -2.68
CA PHE A 23 4.99 5.66 -3.97
C PHE A 23 4.74 6.93 -4.81
N LYS A 24 5.80 7.66 -5.13
CA LYS A 24 5.71 8.85 -6.00
C LYS A 24 5.36 8.45 -7.43
N ASN A 25 4.47 9.21 -8.07
CA ASN A 25 4.07 9.07 -9.48
C ASN A 25 3.40 7.72 -9.83
N HIS A 26 2.88 6.98 -8.84
CA HIS A 26 2.02 5.84 -9.10
C HIS A 26 0.70 6.32 -9.73
N PRO A 27 0.19 5.68 -10.79
CA PRO A 27 -1.00 6.14 -11.49
C PRO A 27 -2.30 5.96 -10.69
N ASP A 28 -2.36 4.97 -9.79
CA ASP A 28 -3.57 4.62 -9.03
C ASP A 28 -3.25 3.99 -7.67
N LEU A 29 -3.18 4.79 -6.60
CA LEU A 29 -2.98 4.30 -5.21
C LEU A 29 -4.30 4.23 -4.44
N ARG A 30 -5.24 3.42 -4.93
CA ARG A 30 -6.46 3.08 -4.19
C ARG A 30 -6.29 1.75 -3.45
N ARG A 31 -6.99 1.62 -2.31
CA ARG A 31 -7.09 0.37 -1.51
C ARG A 31 -7.48 -0.81 -2.41
N LEU A 32 -6.93 -1.97 -2.09
CA LEU A 32 -7.08 -3.19 -2.88
C LEU A 32 -7.50 -4.39 -2.02
N LEU A 33 -6.92 -4.51 -0.82
CA LEU A 33 -6.96 -5.72 0.01
C LEU A 33 -7.70 -5.54 1.32
N LEU A 34 -7.61 -4.35 1.95
CA LEU A 34 -8.26 -4.09 3.22
C LEU A 34 -9.73 -3.77 3.00
N ALA A 35 -10.56 -4.11 4.00
CA ALA A 35 -11.97 -3.76 4.00
C ALA A 35 -12.18 -2.24 3.95
N GLU A 36 -13.33 -1.81 3.42
CA GLU A 36 -13.67 -0.39 3.30
C GLU A 36 -13.70 0.32 4.66
N ASP A 37 -14.13 -0.39 5.70
CA ASP A 37 -14.21 0.08 7.09
C ASP A 37 -12.90 -0.05 7.86
N TRP A 38 -11.81 -0.52 7.24
CA TRP A 38 -10.53 -0.65 7.91
C TRP A 38 -9.99 0.73 8.36
N PRO A 39 -9.54 0.87 9.63
CA PRO A 39 -9.08 2.15 10.16
C PRO A 39 -7.96 2.79 9.32
N GLU A 40 -8.08 4.08 9.04
CA GLU A 40 -7.01 4.82 8.38
C GLU A 40 -5.74 4.89 9.24
N GLY A 41 -4.57 4.85 8.59
CA GLY A 41 -3.28 4.92 9.27
C GLY A 41 -2.86 3.65 10.01
N ILE A 42 -3.69 2.60 10.01
CA ILE A 42 -3.36 1.29 10.57
C ILE A 42 -2.91 0.35 9.45
N TYR A 43 -1.62 0.04 9.46
CA TYR A 43 -0.96 -0.79 8.46
C TYR A 43 -0.61 -2.14 9.09
N PRO A 44 -1.32 -3.23 8.76
CA PRO A 44 -1.26 -4.48 9.52
C PRO A 44 0.12 -5.16 9.48
N LEU A 45 0.91 -4.93 8.44
CA LEU A 45 2.26 -5.50 8.31
C LEU A 45 3.35 -4.53 8.74
N ARG A 46 3.02 -3.28 9.09
CA ARG A 46 4.01 -2.31 9.56
C ARG A 46 4.46 -2.72 10.95
N GLN A 47 5.72 -3.13 11.06
CA GLN A 47 6.33 -3.32 12.36
C GLN A 47 6.32 -1.98 13.12
N VAL A 48 5.70 -2.00 14.28
CA VAL A 48 5.83 -0.97 15.30
C VAL A 48 6.49 -1.65 16.47
N ASP A 49 7.55 -1.06 17.02
CA ASP A 49 8.13 -1.54 18.26
C ASP A 49 7.03 -1.51 19.31
N ARG A 50 6.67 -2.70 19.81
CA ARG A 50 5.73 -2.84 20.92
C ARG A 50 6.59 -2.89 22.16
N ASP A 51 6.47 -1.88 23.01
CA ASP A 51 7.15 -1.78 24.31
C ASP A 51 6.93 -3.03 25.18
#